data_AF-A0AAX4NYD0-F1
#
_entry.id   AF-A0AAX4NYD0-F1
#
_cell.length_a   1.000
_cell.length_b   1.000
_cell.length_c   1.000
_cell.angle_alpha   90.00
_cell.angle_beta   90.00
_cell.angle_gamma   90.00
#
_symmetry.space_group_name_H-M   'P 1'
#
loop_
_entity.id
_entity.type
_entity.pdbx_description
1 polymer ?
#
loop_
_entity_poly.entity_id
_entity_poly.type
_entity_poly.pdbx_seq_one_letter_code
_entity_poly.pdbx_strand_id
1 'polypeptide(L)'
;MTPEPKSTTATSSATKAAAKPKPQAQADRPAVASPLEVALSCLEKPKTVSKSAAVMEVDTHCEAPNRYTNYQVAVLTSAYEVTVKPTRAQHKALAKALDLTEKQSKIWFQNKRQRQRNALEMSTHVGIREEIAEMLETLQKAQYKSHILEIENQGLNSDLKRKAAQLEELEALTMVLQSGLLGPALDLAQEGREFKRPKRIQEIQSCVAAQ
;
A
#
# COMPACT_ATOMS: atom_id res chain seq x y z
N MET A 1 -49.79 -15.11 28.02
CA MET A 1 -51.00 -14.26 28.00
C MET A 1 -50.61 -12.97 27.30
N THR A 2 -50.74 -12.90 25.98
CA THR A 2 -51.94 -12.49 25.21
C THR A 2 -52.32 -11.03 25.39
N PRO A 3 -52.81 -10.41 24.30
CA PRO A 3 -52.35 -9.10 23.80
C PRO A 3 -53.55 -8.15 23.61
N GLU A 4 -53.44 -7.24 22.63
CA GLU A 4 -54.51 -6.44 21.95
C GLU A 4 -54.79 -5.04 22.54
N PRO A 5 -55.48 -4.10 21.83
CA PRO A 5 -55.92 -4.10 20.42
C PRO A 5 -55.80 -2.76 19.61
N LYS A 6 -55.71 -2.93 18.28
CA LYS A 6 -56.54 -2.38 17.16
C LYS A 6 -56.67 -0.87 16.86
N SER A 7 -56.49 -0.56 15.57
CA SER A 7 -57.45 0.15 14.67
C SER A 7 -56.77 0.38 13.30
N THR A 8 -57.04 -0.43 12.25
CA THR A 8 -58.00 -0.22 11.12
C THR A 8 -57.70 1.03 10.27
N THR A 9 -57.48 0.98 8.94
CA THR A 9 -58.43 0.65 7.84
C THR A 9 -57.59 0.60 6.53
N ALA A 10 -57.58 -0.44 5.69
CA ALA A 10 -58.46 -0.69 4.51
C ALA A 10 -58.67 0.57 3.62
N THR A 11 -58.73 0.61 2.29
CA THR A 11 -58.72 -0.34 1.16
C THR A 11 -58.82 0.57 -0.09
N SER A 12 -58.15 0.27 -1.21
CA SER A 12 -58.79 0.28 -2.54
C SER A 12 -57.80 -0.10 -3.66
N SER A 13 -58.10 -1.27 -4.20
CA SER A 13 -57.81 -1.78 -5.53
C SER A 13 -58.38 -0.90 -6.65
N ALA A 14 -57.68 -0.81 -7.78
CA ALA A 14 -58.31 -0.66 -9.09
C ALA A 14 -57.40 -1.20 -10.21
N THR A 15 -57.71 -2.42 -10.62
CA THR A 15 -57.35 -3.03 -11.90
C THR A 15 -58.03 -2.30 -13.05
N LYS A 16 -57.32 -2.06 -14.16
CA LYS A 16 -57.97 -1.94 -15.47
C LYS A 16 -57.08 -2.51 -16.58
N ALA A 17 -57.64 -3.51 -17.24
CA ALA A 17 -57.13 -4.17 -18.43
C ALA A 17 -57.35 -3.31 -19.69
N ALA A 18 -56.62 -3.73 -20.74
CA ALA A 18 -56.97 -3.69 -22.16
C ALA A 18 -56.03 -2.88 -23.08
N ALA A 19 -55.81 -3.52 -24.23
CA ALA A 19 -55.46 -2.96 -25.53
C ALA A 19 -53.98 -3.01 -25.95
N LYS A 20 -53.64 -4.16 -26.55
CA LYS A 20 -52.68 -4.29 -27.65
C LYS A 20 -53.15 -3.42 -28.83
N PRO A 21 -52.23 -2.70 -29.50
CA PRO A 21 -52.06 -2.96 -30.92
C PRO A 21 -50.58 -3.08 -31.29
N LYS A 22 -50.30 -4.09 -32.11
CA LYS A 22 -49.10 -4.17 -32.94
C LYS A 22 -49.36 -3.31 -34.18
N PRO A 23 -48.45 -2.41 -34.55
CA PRO A 23 -48.13 -2.27 -35.97
C PRO A 23 -46.67 -2.68 -36.19
N GLN A 24 -46.47 -3.57 -37.15
CA GLN A 24 -45.18 -3.81 -37.77
C GLN A 24 -44.71 -2.49 -38.41
N ALA A 25 -43.53 -2.02 -38.03
CA ALA A 25 -42.74 -1.11 -38.83
C ALA A 25 -41.31 -1.61 -38.78
N GLN A 26 -40.86 -2.15 -39.91
CA GLN A 26 -39.46 -2.45 -40.18
C GLN A 26 -38.68 -1.14 -40.01
N ALA A 27 -37.84 -1.06 -38.98
CA ALA A 27 -36.83 -0.03 -38.88
C ALA A 27 -35.52 -0.65 -39.38
N ASP A 28 -35.06 -0.14 -40.52
CA ASP A 28 -33.69 -0.32 -41.02
C ASP A 28 -32.70 -0.19 -39.85
N ARG A 29 -32.16 -1.31 -39.38
CA ARG A 29 -31.04 -1.28 -38.44
C ARG A 29 -29.78 -0.97 -39.24
N PRO A 30 -29.10 0.17 -39.02
CA PRO A 30 -27.80 0.36 -39.63
C PRO A 30 -26.85 -0.68 -39.04
N ALA A 31 -26.31 -1.54 -39.89
CA ALA A 31 -25.20 -2.41 -39.55
C ALA A 31 -23.99 -1.53 -39.22
N VAL A 32 -23.82 -1.16 -37.95
CA VAL A 32 -22.66 -0.40 -37.51
C VAL A 32 -21.45 -1.34 -37.46
N ALA A 33 -20.39 -0.94 -38.16
CA ALA A 33 -19.14 -1.70 -38.29
C ALA A 33 -18.46 -1.92 -36.92
N SER A 34 -17.62 -2.94 -36.82
CA SER A 34 -16.90 -3.26 -35.57
C SER A 34 -16.07 -2.06 -35.10
N PRO A 35 -16.10 -1.69 -33.81
CA PRO A 35 -15.37 -0.53 -33.30
C PRO A 35 -13.87 -0.54 -33.62
N LEU A 36 -13.28 -1.74 -33.63
CA LEU A 36 -11.89 -1.96 -33.98
C LEU A 36 -11.63 -1.77 -35.48
N GLU A 37 -12.54 -2.23 -36.35
CA GLU A 37 -12.44 -1.98 -37.79
C GLU A 37 -12.56 -0.50 -38.13
N VAL A 38 -13.46 0.22 -37.45
CA VAL A 38 -13.60 1.68 -37.61
C VAL A 38 -12.35 2.40 -37.14
N ALA A 39 -11.78 1.99 -36.01
CA ALA A 39 -10.52 2.53 -35.50
C ALA A 39 -9.36 2.31 -36.48
N LEU A 40 -9.17 1.07 -36.96
CA LEU A 40 -8.11 0.73 -37.90
C LEU A 40 -8.27 1.48 -39.24
N SER A 41 -9.49 1.52 -39.78
CA SER A 41 -9.80 2.27 -41.01
C SER A 41 -9.51 3.77 -40.90
N CYS A 42 -9.69 4.36 -39.72
CA CYS A 42 -9.36 5.77 -39.48
C CYS A 42 -7.85 6.01 -39.28
N LEU A 43 -7.07 4.97 -38.96
CA LEU A 43 -5.66 5.06 -38.60
C LEU A 43 -4.70 4.65 -39.73
N GLU A 44 -5.12 3.78 -40.67
CA GLU A 44 -4.26 3.17 -41.70
C GLU A 44 -4.46 3.74 -43.13
N LYS A 45 -3.40 3.69 -43.95
CA LYS A 45 -3.48 3.71 -45.43
C LYS A 45 -3.68 2.27 -45.94
N PRO A 46 -4.32 2.04 -47.11
CA PRO A 46 -5.04 0.78 -47.38
C PRO A 46 -4.11 -0.43 -47.46
N LYS A 47 -4.41 -1.49 -46.68
CA LYS A 47 -4.13 -2.89 -47.01
C LYS A 47 -5.02 -3.87 -46.22
N THR A 48 -5.94 -4.48 -46.96
CA THR A 48 -6.55 -5.83 -46.82
C THR A 48 -6.98 -6.31 -45.43
N VAL A 49 -8.29 -6.21 -45.17
CA VAL A 49 -9.00 -6.73 -43.99
C VAL A 49 -9.36 -8.22 -44.15
N SER A 50 -9.03 -9.04 -43.15
CA SER A 50 -9.67 -10.36 -42.93
C SER A 50 -10.70 -10.23 -41.81
N LYS A 51 -11.95 -10.62 -42.10
CA LYS A 51 -13.13 -10.44 -41.23
C LYS A 51 -13.18 -11.48 -40.11
N SER A 52 -13.51 -11.05 -38.90
CA SER A 52 -14.21 -11.89 -37.92
C SER A 52 -15.23 -11.04 -37.14
N ALA A 53 -16.46 -11.56 -37.06
CA ALA A 53 -17.63 -10.86 -36.56
C ALA A 53 -17.90 -11.22 -35.09
N ALA A 54 -17.85 -10.22 -34.20
CA ALA A 54 -18.41 -10.30 -32.86
C ALA A 54 -19.35 -9.10 -32.66
N VAL A 55 -20.63 -9.39 -32.41
CA VAL A 55 -21.71 -8.40 -32.30
C VAL A 55 -21.88 -8.01 -30.83
N MET A 56 -21.85 -6.71 -30.51
CA MET A 56 -22.28 -6.17 -29.23
C MET A 56 -23.46 -5.22 -29.44
N GLU A 57 -24.49 -5.31 -28.58
CA GLU A 57 -25.56 -4.30 -28.49
C GLU A 57 -24.99 -3.03 -27.85
N VAL A 58 -25.18 -1.87 -28.50
CA VAL A 58 -24.72 -0.59 -27.97
C VAL A 58 -25.83 0.45 -28.02
N ASP A 59 -26.17 0.96 -26.84
CA ASP A 59 -27.03 2.14 -26.65
C ASP A 59 -26.50 3.33 -27.45
N THR A 60 -27.35 3.83 -28.35
CA THR A 60 -27.03 4.90 -29.30
C THR A 60 -27.28 6.30 -28.74
N HIS A 61 -27.91 6.42 -27.56
CA HIS A 61 -28.30 7.71 -27.00
C HIS A 61 -27.61 8.00 -25.66
N CYS A 62 -27.04 9.20 -25.55
CA CYS A 62 -26.54 9.75 -24.29
C CYS A 62 -27.32 11.03 -23.98
N GLU A 63 -28.13 11.01 -22.92
CA GLU A 63 -28.99 12.13 -22.49
C GLU A 63 -28.20 13.32 -21.88
N ALA A 64 -26.89 13.19 -21.74
CA ALA A 64 -26.04 14.26 -21.19
C ALA A 64 -25.31 15.00 -22.33
N PRO A 65 -25.52 16.32 -22.51
CA PRO A 65 -24.74 17.09 -23.47
C PRO A 65 -23.25 16.95 -23.13
N ASN A 66 -22.42 16.65 -24.14
CA ASN A 66 -20.96 16.48 -24.04
C ASN A 66 -20.46 15.14 -23.46
N ARG A 67 -21.31 14.12 -23.35
CA ARG A 67 -20.88 12.77 -22.95
C ARG A 67 -20.81 11.83 -24.16
N TYR A 68 -19.69 11.13 -24.31
CA TYR A 68 -19.50 10.17 -25.41
C TYR A 68 -20.39 8.93 -25.21
N THR A 69 -20.93 8.38 -26.29
CA THR A 69 -21.63 7.09 -26.26
C THR A 69 -20.67 5.95 -25.98
N ASN A 70 -21.18 4.81 -25.51
CA ASN A 70 -20.35 3.62 -25.27
C ASN A 70 -19.64 3.16 -26.56
N TYR A 71 -20.30 3.30 -27.71
CA TYR A 71 -19.72 2.99 -29.02
C TYR A 71 -18.55 3.92 -29.35
N GLN A 72 -18.73 5.24 -29.19
CA GLN A 72 -17.67 6.23 -29.41
C GLN A 72 -16.47 5.96 -28.51
N VAL A 73 -16.70 5.65 -27.24
CA VAL A 73 -15.64 5.31 -26.29
C VAL A 73 -14.92 4.03 -26.69
N ALA A 74 -15.63 3.01 -27.17
CA ALA A 74 -15.05 1.75 -27.62
C ALA A 74 -14.11 1.99 -28.82
N VAL A 75 -14.57 2.68 -29.86
CA VAL A 75 -13.75 3.02 -31.04
C VAL A 75 -12.52 3.84 -30.65
N LEU A 76 -12.69 4.88 -29.83
CA LEU A 76 -11.57 5.72 -29.38
C LEU A 76 -10.56 4.94 -28.53
N THR A 77 -11.03 3.98 -27.73
CA THR A 77 -10.17 3.10 -26.93
C THR A 77 -9.38 2.14 -27.82
N SER A 78 -10.03 1.47 -28.76
CA SER A 78 -9.34 0.63 -29.76
C SER A 78 -8.34 1.45 -30.58
N ALA A 79 -8.68 2.68 -30.97
CA ALA A 79 -7.75 3.56 -31.68
C ALA A 79 -6.53 3.96 -30.84
N TYR A 80 -6.71 4.13 -29.52
CA TYR A 80 -5.63 4.45 -28.58
C TYR A 80 -4.66 3.30 -28.37
N GLU A 81 -5.15 2.06 -28.38
CA GLU A 81 -4.32 0.85 -28.31
C GLU A 81 -3.39 0.74 -29.53
N VAL A 82 -3.87 1.12 -30.71
CA VAL A 82 -3.08 1.14 -31.95
C VAL A 82 -2.11 2.33 -31.97
N THR A 83 -2.59 3.53 -31.62
CA THR A 83 -1.76 4.74 -31.58
C THR A 83 -2.10 5.67 -30.41
N VAL A 84 -1.15 5.83 -29.49
CA VAL A 84 -1.29 6.72 -28.32
C VAL A 84 -1.27 8.22 -28.70
N LYS A 85 -0.64 8.56 -29.83
CA LYS A 85 -0.51 9.94 -30.35
C LYS A 85 -0.96 10.01 -31.82
N PRO A 86 -2.27 10.08 -32.09
CA PRO A 86 -2.76 10.19 -33.45
C PRO A 86 -2.33 11.51 -34.11
N THR A 87 -2.08 11.45 -35.42
CA THR A 87 -1.78 12.61 -36.26
C THR A 87 -3.06 13.42 -36.52
N ARG A 88 -2.92 14.69 -36.96
CA ARG A 88 -4.07 15.54 -37.32
C ARG A 88 -5.04 14.87 -38.31
N ALA A 89 -4.53 14.18 -39.32
CA ALA A 89 -5.35 13.48 -40.31
C ALA A 89 -6.17 12.33 -39.68
N GLN A 90 -5.56 11.57 -38.77
CA GLN A 90 -6.21 10.48 -38.03
C GLN A 90 -7.29 11.01 -37.08
N HIS A 91 -7.04 12.13 -36.40
CA HIS A 91 -8.08 12.81 -35.61
C HIS A 91 -9.28 13.24 -36.46
N LYS A 92 -9.04 13.74 -37.68
CA LYS A 92 -10.11 14.09 -38.63
C LYS A 92 -10.90 12.87 -39.09
N ALA A 93 -10.24 11.75 -39.35
CA ALA A 93 -10.89 10.49 -39.73
C ALA A 93 -11.76 9.94 -38.58
N LEU A 94 -11.21 9.85 -37.37
CA LEU A 94 -11.93 9.40 -36.17
C LEU A 94 -13.11 10.32 -35.84
N ALA A 95 -12.92 11.63 -35.96
CA ALA A 95 -13.99 12.61 -35.75
C ALA A 95 -15.15 12.40 -36.74
N LYS A 96 -14.84 12.19 -38.02
CA LYS A 96 -15.85 11.92 -39.05
C LYS A 96 -16.58 10.59 -38.85
N ALA A 97 -15.88 9.54 -38.42
CA ALA A 97 -16.48 8.22 -38.23
C ALA A 97 -17.38 8.12 -36.99
N LEU A 98 -17.20 9.02 -36.02
CA LEU A 98 -17.89 9.02 -34.74
C LEU A 98 -18.88 10.17 -34.55
N ASP A 99 -19.06 11.00 -35.59
CA ASP A 99 -19.82 12.25 -35.54
C ASP A 99 -19.38 13.17 -34.39
N LEU A 100 -18.06 13.30 -34.22
CA LEU A 100 -17.41 14.17 -33.24
C LEU A 100 -16.67 15.31 -33.94
N THR A 101 -16.32 16.34 -33.19
CA THR A 101 -15.39 17.37 -33.65
C THR A 101 -13.93 16.91 -33.52
N GLU A 102 -13.03 17.42 -34.38
CA GLU A 102 -11.58 17.19 -34.24
C GLU A 102 -11.06 17.57 -32.84
N LYS A 103 -11.65 18.63 -32.25
CA LYS A 103 -11.31 19.10 -30.89
C LYS A 103 -11.71 18.06 -29.84
N GLN A 104 -12.90 17.47 -29.92
CA GLN A 104 -13.34 16.41 -29.02
C GLN A 104 -12.42 15.19 -29.09
N SER A 105 -12.07 14.75 -30.31
CA SER A 105 -11.10 13.66 -30.50
C SER A 105 -9.76 14.00 -29.81
N LYS A 106 -9.19 15.18 -30.06
CA LYS A 106 -7.93 15.61 -29.40
C LYS A 106 -8.03 15.62 -27.87
N ILE A 107 -9.09 16.21 -27.32
CA ILE A 107 -9.32 16.30 -25.87
C ILE A 107 -9.46 14.90 -25.27
N TRP A 108 -10.16 13.98 -25.94
CA TRP A 108 -10.30 12.61 -25.45
C TRP A 108 -8.93 11.93 -25.31
N PHE A 109 -8.07 12.01 -26.34
CA PHE A 109 -6.73 11.42 -26.30
C PHE A 109 -5.83 12.09 -25.24
N GLN A 110 -5.96 13.41 -25.05
CA GLN A 110 -5.26 14.11 -23.96
C GLN A 110 -5.71 13.62 -22.58
N ASN A 111 -7.03 13.54 -22.36
CA ASN A 111 -7.60 13.07 -21.11
C ASN A 111 -7.25 11.60 -20.83
N LYS A 112 -7.25 10.74 -21.87
CA LYS A 112 -6.85 9.33 -21.75
C LYS A 112 -5.39 9.21 -21.28
N ARG A 113 -4.46 9.98 -21.88
CA ARG A 113 -3.05 10.04 -21.45
C ARG A 113 -2.89 10.60 -20.04
N GLN A 114 -3.64 11.65 -19.69
CA GLN A 114 -3.61 12.21 -18.35
C GLN A 114 -4.07 11.17 -17.31
N ARG A 115 -5.18 10.48 -17.56
CA ARG A 115 -5.67 9.41 -16.67
C ARG A 115 -4.67 8.28 -16.51
N GLN A 116 -4.02 7.85 -17.59
CA GLN A 116 -2.97 6.82 -17.52
C GLN A 116 -1.81 7.26 -16.64
N ARG A 117 -1.32 8.50 -16.80
CA ARG A 117 -0.23 9.03 -15.97
C ARG A 117 -0.63 9.17 -14.51
N ASN A 118 -1.80 9.74 -14.24
CA ASN A 118 -2.33 9.87 -12.88
C ASN A 118 -2.48 8.49 -12.22
N ALA A 119 -2.94 7.47 -12.93
CA ALA A 119 -3.06 6.12 -12.37
C ALA A 119 -1.70 5.54 -11.94
N LEU A 120 -0.66 5.75 -12.76
CA LEU A 120 0.70 5.33 -12.43
C LEU A 120 1.23 6.10 -11.22
N GLU A 121 1.09 7.43 -11.20
CA GLU A 121 1.49 8.28 -10.07
C GLU A 121 0.77 7.86 -8.78
N MET A 122 -0.55 7.63 -8.84
CA MET A 122 -1.31 7.17 -7.67
C MET A 122 -0.79 5.82 -7.17
N SER A 123 -0.49 4.88 -8.08
CA SER A 123 0.08 3.58 -7.72
C SER A 123 1.44 3.72 -7.03
N THR A 124 2.33 4.58 -7.53
CA THR A 124 3.63 4.82 -6.89
C THR A 124 3.47 5.49 -5.52
N HIS A 125 2.55 6.44 -5.40
CA HIS A 125 2.26 7.08 -4.12
C HIS A 125 1.68 6.10 -3.09
N VAL A 126 0.90 5.10 -3.52
CA VAL A 126 0.42 4.02 -2.63
C VAL A 126 1.61 3.20 -2.11
N GLY A 127 2.48 2.71 -2.99
CA GLY A 127 3.64 1.91 -2.59
C GLY A 127 4.58 2.65 -1.62
N ILE A 128 4.90 3.91 -1.92
CA ILE A 128 5.76 4.73 -1.04
C ILE A 128 5.12 4.92 0.35
N ARG A 129 3.79 5.07 0.44
CA ARG A 129 3.11 5.19 1.75
C ARG A 129 3.18 3.89 2.55
N GLU A 130 3.06 2.75 1.89
CA GLU A 130 3.18 1.43 2.53
C GLU A 130 4.60 1.22 3.06
N GLU A 131 5.63 1.53 2.26
CA GLU A 131 7.04 1.46 2.70
C GLU A 131 7.33 2.38 3.89
N ILE A 132 6.81 3.61 3.89
CA ILE A 132 6.94 4.53 5.02
C ILE A 132 6.29 3.94 6.28
N ALA A 133 5.10 3.34 6.15
CA ALA A 133 4.40 2.73 7.28
C ALA A 133 5.19 1.56 7.88
N GLU A 134 5.73 0.68 7.04
CA GLU A 134 6.55 -0.47 7.47
C GLU A 134 7.85 -0.02 8.16
N MET A 135 8.50 1.01 7.62
CA MET A 135 9.70 1.60 8.22
C MET A 135 9.41 2.22 9.60
N LEU A 136 8.28 2.91 9.75
CA LEU A 136 7.86 3.48 11.04
C LEU A 136 7.58 2.39 12.07
N GLU A 137 6.91 1.30 11.68
CA GLU A 137 6.65 0.16 12.57
C GLU A 137 7.96 -0.51 13.01
N THR A 138 8.90 -0.67 12.08
CA THR A 138 10.23 -1.22 12.36
C THR A 138 11.00 -0.35 13.35
N LEU A 139 10.97 0.97 13.13
CA LEU A 139 11.60 1.94 14.04
C LEU A 139 10.98 1.85 15.45
N GLN A 140 9.65 1.80 15.55
CA GLN A 140 8.96 1.68 16.83
C GLN A 140 9.31 0.37 17.55
N LYS A 141 9.36 -0.76 16.83
CA LYS A 141 9.78 -2.05 17.38
C LYS A 141 11.21 -2.00 17.91
N ALA A 142 12.13 -1.37 17.16
CA ALA A 142 13.52 -1.20 17.57
C ALA A 142 13.64 -0.32 18.83
N GLN A 143 12.91 0.79 18.88
CA GLN A 143 12.86 1.67 20.06
C GLN A 143 12.34 0.94 21.29
N TYR A 144 11.24 0.18 21.16
CA TYR A 144 10.68 -0.60 22.26
C TYR A 144 11.67 -1.66 22.77
N LYS A 145 12.31 -2.38 21.86
CA LYS A 145 13.35 -3.36 22.21
C LYS A 145 14.53 -2.72 22.92
N SER A 146 15.00 -1.57 22.43
CA SER A 146 16.08 -0.82 23.07
C SER A 146 15.71 -0.42 24.50
N HIS A 147 14.47 0.05 24.70
CA HIS A 147 14.00 0.47 26.01
C HIS A 147 13.91 -0.70 27.00
N ILE A 148 13.44 -1.87 26.57
CA ILE A 148 13.43 -3.08 27.42
C ILE A 148 14.85 -3.44 27.85
N LEU A 149 15.78 -3.51 26.89
CA LEU A 149 17.17 -3.87 27.18
C LEU A 149 17.84 -2.88 28.13
N GLU A 150 17.48 -1.59 28.04
CA GLU A 150 17.97 -0.58 28.95
C GLU A 150 17.49 -0.83 30.40
N ILE A 151 16.21 -1.16 30.58
CA ILE A 151 15.65 -1.52 31.89
C ILE A 151 16.34 -2.77 32.45
N GLU A 152 16.49 -3.82 31.64
CA GLU A 152 17.16 -5.05 32.05
C GLU A 152 18.61 -4.80 32.46
N ASN A 153 19.34 -4.01 31.67
CA ASN A 153 20.72 -3.66 31.96
C ASN A 153 20.84 -2.86 33.27
N GLN A 154 19.93 -1.91 33.53
CA GLN A 154 19.88 -1.20 34.81
C GLN A 154 19.66 -2.15 36.00
N GLY A 155 18.77 -3.14 35.85
CA GLY A 155 18.52 -4.17 36.84
C GLY A 155 19.76 -5.02 37.12
N LEU A 156 20.35 -5.59 36.06
CA LEU A 156 21.57 -6.39 36.15
C LEU A 156 22.73 -5.62 36.79
N ASN A 157 22.91 -4.35 36.43
CA ASN A 157 23.96 -3.51 37.00
C ASN A 157 23.73 -3.24 38.50
N SER A 158 22.48 -3.10 38.92
CA SER A 158 22.12 -2.94 40.33
C SER A 158 22.42 -4.20 41.14
N ASP A 159 22.11 -5.38 40.59
CA ASP A 159 22.43 -6.67 41.21
C ASP A 159 23.94 -6.92 41.28
N LEU A 160 24.66 -6.57 40.21
CA LEU A 160 26.12 -6.65 40.18
C LEU A 160 26.76 -5.77 41.27
N LYS A 161 26.27 -4.53 41.45
CA LYS A 161 26.73 -3.65 42.55
C LYS A 161 26.45 -4.24 43.93
N ARG A 162 25.26 -4.83 44.12
CA ARG A 162 24.91 -5.49 45.40
C ARG A 162 25.85 -6.66 45.68
N LYS A 163 26.14 -7.49 44.68
CA LYS A 163 27.07 -8.63 44.80
C LYS A 163 28.50 -8.18 45.06
N ALA A 164 28.96 -7.11 44.41
CA ALA A 164 30.26 -6.52 44.67
C ALA A 164 30.40 -6.05 46.13
N ALA A 165 29.39 -5.36 46.67
CA ALA A 165 29.39 -4.94 48.07
C ALA A 165 29.40 -6.12 49.05
N GLN A 166 28.67 -7.20 48.75
CA GLN A 166 28.71 -8.43 49.55
C GLN A 166 30.09 -9.07 49.56
N LEU A 167 30.80 -9.06 48.42
CA LEU A 167 32.17 -9.57 48.34
C LEU A 167 33.12 -8.73 49.19
N GLU A 168 33.00 -7.39 49.13
CA GLU A 168 33.81 -6.47 49.93
C GLU A 168 33.60 -6.69 51.45
N GLU A 169 32.36 -6.92 51.88
CA GLU A 169 32.04 -7.24 53.28
C GLU A 169 32.67 -8.58 53.71
N LEU A 170 32.57 -9.61 52.88
CA LEU A 170 33.19 -10.92 53.15
C LEU A 170 34.72 -10.84 53.17
N GLU A 171 35.32 -10.05 52.27
CA GLU A 171 36.76 -9.78 52.28
C GLU A 171 37.19 -9.06 53.56
N ALA A 172 36.41 -8.06 54.01
CA ALA A 172 36.66 -7.36 55.26
C ALA A 172 36.57 -8.30 56.48
N LEU A 173 35.54 -9.15 56.56
CA LEU A 173 35.40 -10.15 57.63
C LEU A 173 36.55 -11.16 57.59
N THR A 174 36.97 -11.59 56.40
CA THR A 174 38.11 -12.49 56.23
C THR A 174 39.40 -11.85 56.75
N MET A 175 39.62 -10.56 56.47
CA MET A 175 40.76 -9.80 56.98
C MET A 175 40.76 -9.75 58.52
N VAL A 176 39.59 -9.50 59.15
CA VAL A 176 39.45 -9.48 60.61
C VAL A 176 39.74 -10.85 61.22
N LEU A 177 39.17 -11.93 60.66
CA LEU A 177 39.41 -13.30 61.15
C LEU A 177 40.89 -13.70 61.01
N GLN A 178 41.54 -13.37 59.90
CA GLN A 178 42.98 -13.59 59.72
C GLN A 178 43.80 -12.82 60.75
N SER A 179 43.46 -11.55 61.03
CA SER A 179 44.15 -10.76 62.05
C SER A 179 43.98 -11.31 63.48
N GLY A 180 42.82 -11.90 63.79
CA GLY A 180 42.56 -12.57 65.08
C GLY A 180 43.25 -13.93 65.23
N LEU A 181 43.41 -14.68 64.13
CA LEU A 181 44.14 -15.96 64.11
C LEU A 181 45.67 -15.79 64.10
N LEU A 182 46.20 -14.68 63.56
CA LEU A 182 47.64 -14.37 63.55
C LEU A 182 48.11 -13.52 64.76
N GLY A 183 47.23 -13.19 65.71
CA GLY A 183 47.54 -12.39 66.90
C GLY A 183 48.74 -12.86 67.73
N PRO A 184 48.94 -14.17 68.01
CA PRO A 184 50.15 -14.63 68.67
C PRO A 184 51.25 -15.14 67.71
N ALA A 185 51.03 -15.13 66.38
CA ALA A 185 51.97 -15.71 65.41
C ALA A 185 52.71 -14.68 64.53
N LEU A 186 52.26 -13.43 64.49
CA LEU A 186 52.83 -12.40 63.60
C LEU A 186 54.00 -11.59 64.19
N ASP A 187 54.35 -11.79 65.46
CA ASP A 187 55.50 -11.10 66.07
C ASP A 187 56.84 -11.80 65.76
N LEU A 188 56.80 -12.95 65.08
CA LEU A 188 57.99 -13.72 64.68
C LEU A 188 58.21 -13.83 63.16
N ALA A 189 57.34 -13.22 62.34
CA ALA A 189 57.39 -13.39 60.88
C ALA A 189 57.48 -12.08 60.09
N GLN A 190 57.74 -10.94 60.74
CA GLN A 190 57.92 -9.65 60.05
C GLN A 190 59.30 -9.47 59.39
N GLU A 191 60.21 -10.43 59.48
CA GLU A 191 61.47 -10.40 58.75
C GLU A 191 61.42 -11.32 57.53
N GLY A 192 60.80 -10.81 56.46
CA GLY A 192 60.95 -11.35 55.11
C GLY A 192 59.70 -11.98 54.50
N ARG A 193 58.94 -11.19 53.75
CA ARG A 193 58.48 -11.54 52.39
C ARG A 193 57.71 -10.38 51.76
N GLU A 194 58.29 -9.81 50.69
CA GLU A 194 57.57 -8.97 49.73
C GLU A 194 56.38 -9.73 49.14
N PHE A 195 55.17 -9.20 49.32
CA PHE A 195 53.96 -9.74 48.71
C PHE A 195 53.73 -9.05 47.35
N LYS A 196 54.20 -9.66 46.25
CA LYS A 196 53.93 -9.20 44.88
C LYS A 196 52.44 -9.38 44.54
N ARG A 197 51.76 -8.28 44.21
CA ARG A 197 50.36 -8.28 43.72
C ARG A 197 50.27 -9.00 42.36
N PRO A 198 49.29 -9.91 42.14
CA PRO A 198 49.14 -10.59 40.86
C PRO A 198 48.60 -9.66 39.76
N LYS A 199 49.27 -9.69 38.59
CA LYS A 199 48.95 -8.93 37.37
C LYS A 199 47.70 -9.47 36.66
N ARG A 200 46.52 -9.37 37.27
CA ARG A 200 45.26 -9.79 36.59
C ARG A 200 44.12 -8.77 36.69
N ILE A 201 44.43 -7.52 37.04
CA ILE A 201 43.46 -6.43 37.13
C ILE A 201 43.59 -5.44 35.94
N GLN A 202 44.67 -5.51 35.15
CA GLN A 202 44.88 -4.58 34.03
C GLN A 202 44.19 -4.97 32.72
N GLU A 203 43.76 -6.21 32.53
CA GLU A 203 43.13 -6.63 31.25
C GLU A 203 41.65 -6.27 31.16
N ILE A 204 40.94 -6.07 32.28
CA ILE A 204 39.50 -5.78 32.26
C ILE A 204 39.24 -4.30 31.90
N GLN A 205 40.14 -3.37 32.26
CA GLN A 205 39.99 -1.95 31.92
C GLN A 205 40.26 -1.65 30.43
N SER A 206 41.05 -2.48 29.75
CA SER A 206 41.36 -2.28 28.33
C SER A 206 40.19 -2.66 27.41
N CYS A 207 39.34 -3.62 27.80
CA CYS A 207 38.20 -4.03 26.98
C CYS A 207 37.00 -3.08 27.08
N VAL A 208 36.82 -2.37 28.19
CA VAL A 208 35.70 -1.42 28.39
C VAL A 208 35.94 -0.07 27.69
N ALA A 209 37.19 0.29 27.40
CA ALA A 209 37.53 1.55 26.72
C ALA A 209 37.47 1.46 25.17
N ALA A 210 37.14 0.29 24.61
CA ALA A 210 37.16 0.04 23.16
C ALA A 210 35.77 -0.23 22.54
N GLN A 211 34.68 0.09 23.25
CA GLN A 211 33.31 0.08 22.74
C GLN A 211 32.71 1.49 22.71
#